data_AF-A0A7V9IQ80-F1
#
_entry.id   AF-A0A7V9IQ80-F1
#
_cell.length_a   1.000
_cell.length_b   1.000
_cell.length_c   1.000
_cell.angle_alpha   90.00
_cell.angle_beta   90.00
_cell.angle_gamma   90.00
#
_symmetry.space_group_name_H-M   'P 1'
#
loop_
_entity.id
_entity.type
_entity.pdbx_description
1 polymer ?
#
loop_
_entity_poly.entity_id
_entity_poly.type
_entity_poly.pdbx_seq_one_letter_code
_entity_poly.pdbx_strand_id
1 'polypeptide(L)'
;MNNILKQFSDFRLITLAVAGTLTLAASHADAQGSTTSVQRSRGADGAVDATRTGRKGGVTTVNRFKDASGATDAVITGPKGRVTTVDRTRSADGTVDKTVTGPRGTVTVDRSRGADGAVDATRVGRKGAVTTVDRSRGADGALDKTVVGPKGGVTTVDRSRGADGALDRTVVGPKGGVTTVDRSRNPDGTLNTTVTRTPPAK
;
A
#
# COMPACT_ATOMS: atom_id res chain seq x y z
N MET A 1 32.62 19.46 -38.48
CA MET A 1 32.51 20.25 -37.24
C MET A 1 31.36 19.67 -36.42
N ASN A 2 31.63 18.70 -35.54
CA ASN A 2 30.59 18.05 -34.75
C ASN A 2 30.81 18.38 -33.26
N ASN A 3 30.07 19.36 -32.76
CA ASN A 3 30.03 19.68 -31.33
C ASN A 3 29.17 18.64 -30.60
N ILE A 4 29.81 17.56 -30.13
CA ILE A 4 29.23 16.70 -29.09
C ILE A 4 29.39 17.46 -27.78
N LEU A 5 28.39 18.29 -27.42
CA LEU A 5 28.28 18.84 -26.08
C LEU A 5 28.05 17.68 -25.10
N LYS A 6 29.08 17.32 -24.35
CA LYS A 6 28.95 16.48 -23.16
C LYS A 6 28.08 17.22 -22.15
N GLN A 7 26.82 16.80 -22.04
CA GLN A 7 25.93 17.17 -20.95
C GLN A 7 26.43 16.46 -19.68
N PHE A 8 27.38 17.05 -18.96
CA PHE A 8 27.78 16.57 -17.65
C PHE A 8 26.72 16.97 -16.63
N SER A 9 25.80 16.05 -16.33
CA SER A 9 24.97 16.13 -15.14
C SER A 9 25.83 15.72 -13.93
N ASP A 10 26.13 16.66 -13.05
CA ASP A 10 26.89 16.40 -11.82
C ASP A 10 26.04 15.61 -10.82
N PHE A 11 26.46 14.38 -10.50
CA PHE A 11 25.91 13.55 -9.44
C PHE A 11 26.87 13.56 -8.25
N ARG A 12 26.40 13.96 -7.06
CA ARG A 12 27.21 13.95 -5.83
C ARG A 12 26.56 13.07 -4.77
N LEU A 13 27.32 12.12 -4.23
CA LEU A 13 26.93 11.26 -3.11
C LEU A 13 27.86 11.56 -1.92
N ILE A 14 27.27 11.90 -0.77
CA ILE A 14 28.01 12.16 0.47
C ILE A 14 27.42 11.27 1.56
N THR A 15 28.29 10.54 2.27
CA THR A 15 27.93 9.73 3.44
C THR A 15 28.63 10.30 4.67
N LEU A 16 27.88 10.55 5.74
CA LEU A 16 28.40 11.05 7.01
C LEU A 16 27.81 10.22 8.17
N ALA A 17 28.67 9.71 9.04
CA ALA A 17 28.28 9.03 10.27
C ALA A 17 28.64 9.93 11.46
N VAL A 18 27.65 10.31 12.26
CA VAL A 18 27.81 11.04 13.53
C VAL A 18 27.15 10.18 14.61
N ALA A 19 27.80 9.98 15.75
CA ALA A 19 27.40 9.04 16.81
C ALA A 19 25.87 8.80 16.90
N GLY A 20 25.41 7.62 16.46
CA GLY A 20 24.00 7.20 16.49
C GLY A 20 23.16 7.51 15.24
N THR A 21 23.68 8.26 14.26
CA THR A 21 22.97 8.58 13.02
C THR A 21 23.85 8.38 11.77
N LEU A 22 23.30 7.66 10.78
CA LEU A 22 23.92 7.50 9.47
C LEU A 22 23.16 8.34 8.44
N THR A 23 23.84 9.31 7.83
CA THR A 23 23.25 10.19 6.82
C THR A 23 23.84 9.93 5.43
N LEU A 24 22.97 9.75 4.44
CA LEU A 24 23.33 9.70 3.02
C LEU A 24 22.62 10.84 2.28
N ALA A 25 23.37 11.61 1.50
CA ALA A 25 22.85 12.67 0.67
C ALA A 25 23.24 12.44 -0.80
N ALA A 26 22.26 12.51 -1.70
CA ALA A 26 22.45 12.51 -3.13
C ALA A 26 21.89 13.81 -3.73
N SER A 27 22.66 14.49 -4.58
CA SER A 27 22.21 15.69 -5.28
C SER A 27 22.54 15.63 -6.77
N HIS A 28 21.68 16.28 -7.56
CA HIS A 28 21.80 16.42 -9.01
C HIS A 28 21.56 17.87 -9.37
N ALA A 29 22.41 18.46 -10.20
CA ALA A 29 22.17 19.75 -10.83
C ALA A 29 21.89 19.54 -12.32
N ASP A 30 20.84 20.17 -12.85
CA ASP A 30 20.61 20.21 -14.30
C ASP A 30 21.42 21.34 -14.96
N ALA A 31 21.46 21.33 -16.30
CA ALA A 31 22.19 22.31 -17.10
C ALA A 31 21.67 23.76 -16.92
N GLN A 32 20.50 23.95 -16.30
CA GLN A 32 19.91 25.25 -15.99
C GLN A 32 20.19 25.68 -14.53
N GLY A 33 21.08 24.98 -13.82
CA GLY A 33 21.45 25.29 -12.43
C GLY A 33 20.41 24.88 -11.40
N SER A 34 19.37 24.14 -11.80
CA SER A 34 18.35 23.68 -10.86
C SER A 34 18.81 22.41 -10.14
N THR A 35 18.73 22.45 -8.82
CA THR A 35 19.16 21.34 -7.97
C THR A 35 17.99 20.49 -7.49
N THR A 36 18.18 19.18 -7.52
CA THR A 36 17.36 18.24 -6.76
C THR A 36 18.25 17.51 -5.78
N SER A 37 17.75 17.29 -4.57
CA SER A 37 18.49 16.54 -3.57
C SER A 37 17.58 15.62 -2.77
N VAL A 38 18.16 14.53 -2.28
CA VAL A 38 17.56 13.65 -1.29
C VAL A 38 18.61 13.40 -0.23
N GLN A 39 18.29 13.78 1.00
CA GLN A 39 19.01 13.37 2.20
C GLN A 39 18.18 12.31 2.92
N ARG A 40 18.84 11.29 3.45
CA ARG A 40 18.24 10.31 4.35
C ARG A 40 19.13 10.15 5.57
N SER A 41 18.53 10.07 6.74
CA SER A 41 19.24 9.80 7.99
C SER A 41 18.56 8.65 8.72
N ARG A 42 19.33 7.70 9.25
CA ARG A 42 18.79 6.66 10.13
C ARG A 42 18.89 7.13 11.58
N GLY A 43 17.76 7.16 12.29
CA GLY A 43 17.69 7.45 13.71
C GLY A 43 18.08 6.26 14.59
N ALA A 44 18.24 6.51 15.89
CA ALA A 44 18.57 5.48 16.88
C ALA A 44 17.47 4.43 17.04
N ASP A 45 16.21 4.82 16.80
CA ASP A 45 15.05 3.93 16.73
C ASP A 45 15.04 3.02 15.48
N GLY A 46 16.01 3.20 14.57
CA GLY A 46 16.11 2.49 13.31
C GLY A 46 15.06 2.94 12.27
N ALA A 47 14.33 4.02 12.53
CA ALA A 47 13.56 4.72 11.51
C ALA A 47 14.51 5.48 10.59
N VAL A 48 14.07 5.75 9.37
CA VAL A 48 14.84 6.55 8.42
C VAL A 48 14.06 7.81 8.13
N ASP A 49 14.66 8.97 8.29
CA ASP A 49 14.09 10.24 7.87
C ASP A 49 14.50 10.53 6.43
N ALA A 50 13.78 11.44 5.79
CA ALA A 50 14.18 11.92 4.48
C ALA A 50 13.82 13.38 4.27
N THR A 51 14.73 14.13 3.66
CA THR A 51 14.48 15.48 3.13
C THR A 51 14.72 15.45 1.64
N ARG A 52 13.74 15.92 0.86
CA ARG A 52 13.84 16.04 -0.59
C ARG A 52 13.65 17.48 -1.01
N THR A 53 14.59 18.01 -1.77
CA THR A 53 14.44 19.29 -2.47
C THR A 53 14.14 19.02 -3.94
N GLY A 54 13.02 19.55 -4.43
CA GLY A 54 12.62 19.46 -5.83
C GLY A 54 13.22 20.59 -6.67
N ARG A 55 13.13 20.45 -8.00
CA ARG A 55 13.68 21.36 -9.01
C ARG A 55 13.39 22.85 -8.74
N LYS A 56 12.18 23.16 -8.27
CA LYS A 56 11.75 24.54 -7.97
C LYS A 56 12.05 24.99 -6.53
N GLY A 57 13.00 24.35 -5.84
CA GLY A 57 13.35 24.63 -4.44
C GLY A 57 12.33 24.15 -3.40
N GLY A 58 11.23 23.51 -3.83
CA GLY A 58 10.23 22.98 -2.91
C GLY A 58 10.80 21.84 -2.07
N VAL A 59 10.78 22.00 -0.74
CA VAL A 59 11.28 21.01 0.21
C VAL A 59 10.13 20.14 0.73
N THR A 60 10.38 18.83 0.84
CA THR A 60 9.54 17.89 1.57
C THR A 60 10.39 17.18 2.62
N THR A 61 9.97 17.23 3.88
CA THR A 61 10.57 16.43 4.95
C THR A 61 9.64 15.29 5.33
N VAL A 62 10.22 14.14 5.66
CA VAL A 62 9.53 12.98 6.22
C VAL A 62 10.32 12.58 7.45
N ASN A 63 9.76 12.87 8.61
CA ASN A 63 10.30 12.46 9.90
C ASN A 63 9.54 11.21 10.33
N ARG A 64 10.23 10.11 10.58
CA ARG A 64 9.65 8.83 10.95
C ARG A 64 10.07 8.49 12.36
N PHE A 65 9.17 7.88 13.11
CA PHE A 65 9.47 7.36 14.43
C PHE A 65 8.99 5.92 14.53
N LYS A 66 9.82 5.06 15.12
CA LYS A 66 9.45 3.70 15.46
C LYS A 66 9.10 3.62 16.93
N ASP A 67 7.92 3.10 17.22
CA ASP A 67 7.49 2.84 18.60
C ASP A 67 8.00 1.48 19.11
N ALA A 68 7.73 1.19 20.38
CA ALA A 68 8.09 -0.09 20.99
C ALA A 68 7.33 -1.29 20.39
N SER A 69 6.19 -1.05 19.74
CA SER A 69 5.42 -2.09 19.03
C SER A 69 6.04 -2.45 17.67
N GLY A 70 7.01 -1.68 17.20
CA GLY A 70 7.62 -1.78 15.87
C GLY A 70 6.79 -1.11 14.77
N ALA A 71 5.69 -0.44 15.11
CA ALA A 71 4.98 0.43 14.18
C ALA A 71 5.86 1.65 13.86
N THR A 72 5.81 2.09 12.60
CA THR A 72 6.59 3.25 12.14
C THR A 72 5.66 4.35 11.66
N ASP A 73 5.61 5.42 12.41
CA ASP A 73 4.78 6.58 12.11
C ASP A 73 5.58 7.62 11.35
N ALA A 74 4.88 8.64 10.85
CA ALA A 74 5.54 9.68 10.08
C ALA A 74 4.83 11.03 10.17
N VAL A 75 5.62 12.09 10.26
CA VAL A 75 5.20 13.47 9.97
C VAL A 75 5.84 13.89 8.65
N ILE A 76 5.00 14.27 7.69
CA ILE A 76 5.41 14.68 6.35
C ILE A 76 5.08 16.16 6.19
N THR A 77 6.11 17.00 6.09
CA THR A 77 5.94 18.42 5.79
C THR A 77 6.28 18.66 4.33
N GLY A 78 5.26 18.90 3.51
CA GLY A 78 5.41 19.20 2.10
C GLY A 78 5.77 20.67 1.83
N PRO A 79 5.96 21.03 0.55
CA PRO A 79 6.24 22.41 0.16
C PRO A 79 5.11 23.34 0.63
N LYS A 80 5.47 24.55 1.07
CA LYS A 80 4.55 25.54 1.67
C LYS A 80 3.99 25.12 3.04
N GLY A 81 4.71 24.28 3.79
CA GLY A 81 4.38 23.97 5.18
C GLY A 81 3.17 23.06 5.39
N ARG A 82 2.69 22.38 4.34
CA ARG A 82 1.54 21.47 4.45
C ARG A 82 1.94 20.18 5.16
N VAL A 83 1.37 19.94 6.33
CA VAL A 83 1.71 18.76 7.15
C VAL A 83 0.71 17.62 6.91
N THR A 84 1.22 16.40 6.81
CA THR A 84 0.46 15.15 6.87
C THR A 84 1.07 14.24 7.92
N THR A 85 0.27 13.80 8.86
CA THR A 85 0.65 12.82 9.88
C THR A 85 0.16 11.44 9.47
N VAL A 86 0.97 10.42 9.72
CA VAL A 86 0.63 9.02 9.54
C VAL A 86 0.90 8.30 10.85
N ASP A 87 -0.17 7.87 11.49
CA ASP A 87 -0.14 7.13 12.74
C ASP A 87 -0.48 5.66 12.46
N ARG A 88 0.18 4.74 13.16
CA ARG A 88 -0.02 3.30 13.05
C ARG A 88 0.01 2.69 14.43
N THR A 89 -0.97 1.84 14.68
CA THR A 89 -1.09 1.10 15.93
C THR A 89 -0.98 -0.37 15.62
N ARG A 90 -0.07 -1.07 16.28
CA ARG A 90 0.02 -2.53 16.18
C ARG A 90 -0.83 -3.16 17.27
N SER A 91 -1.77 -4.00 16.85
CA SER A 91 -2.66 -4.74 17.76
C SER A 91 -2.00 -6.03 18.23
N ALA A 92 -2.49 -6.59 19.34
CA ALA A 92 -1.98 -7.83 19.93
C ALA A 92 -2.11 -9.04 18.99
N ASP A 93 -3.13 -9.02 18.12
CA ASP A 93 -3.33 -10.02 17.07
C ASP A 93 -2.32 -9.91 15.90
N GLY A 94 -1.44 -8.91 15.92
CA GLY A 94 -0.41 -8.63 14.91
C GLY A 94 -0.90 -7.84 13.69
N THR A 95 -2.17 -7.41 13.64
CA THR A 95 -2.61 -6.42 12.65
C THR A 95 -2.02 -5.04 12.95
N VAL A 96 -2.05 -4.17 11.95
CA VAL A 96 -1.60 -2.78 12.08
C VAL A 96 -2.67 -1.87 11.51
N ASP A 97 -3.19 -1.00 12.35
CA ASP A 97 -4.13 0.05 11.98
C ASP A 97 -3.35 1.25 11.43
N LYS A 98 -4.03 2.09 10.67
CA LYS A 98 -3.40 3.26 10.06
C LYS A 98 -4.35 4.44 9.96
N THR A 99 -3.92 5.56 10.52
CA THR A 99 -4.57 6.86 10.35
C THR A 99 -3.67 7.78 9.54
N VAL A 100 -4.23 8.48 8.57
CA VAL A 100 -3.54 9.52 7.79
C VAL A 100 -4.32 10.80 7.90
N THR A 101 -3.77 11.78 8.60
CA THR A 101 -4.37 13.10 8.81
C THR A 101 -3.59 14.13 8.02
N GLY A 102 -4.25 14.88 7.14
CA GLY A 102 -3.60 15.95 6.39
C GLY A 102 -4.56 17.08 6.07
N PRO A 103 -4.14 18.08 5.26
CA PRO A 103 -4.89 19.32 5.07
C PRO A 103 -6.22 19.13 4.32
N ARG A 104 -6.47 17.93 3.79
CA ARG A 104 -7.69 17.57 3.07
C ARG A 104 -8.59 16.61 3.87
N GLY A 105 -8.31 16.43 5.16
CA GLY A 105 -9.03 15.53 6.06
C GLY A 105 -8.31 14.21 6.31
N THR A 106 -8.97 13.37 7.09
CA THR A 106 -8.43 12.14 7.66
C THR A 106 -8.87 10.89 6.90
N VAL A 107 -8.01 9.89 6.83
CA VAL A 107 -8.36 8.53 6.36
C VAL A 107 -7.92 7.54 7.43
N THR A 108 -8.81 6.66 7.87
CA THR A 108 -8.47 5.55 8.76
C THR A 108 -8.56 4.23 8.02
N VAL A 109 -7.74 3.27 8.42
CA VAL A 109 -7.82 1.87 8.02
C VAL A 109 -7.60 1.03 9.26
N ASP A 110 -8.68 0.41 9.71
CA ASP A 110 -8.72 -0.43 10.90
C ASP A 110 -8.77 -1.89 10.45
N ARG A 111 -8.03 -2.77 11.13
CA ARG A 111 -7.85 -4.17 10.79
C ARG A 111 -8.01 -5.06 12.01
N SER A 112 -8.79 -6.10 11.85
CA SER A 112 -8.99 -7.14 12.86
C SER A 112 -8.66 -8.50 12.28
N ARG A 113 -8.06 -9.38 13.08
CA ARG A 113 -7.89 -10.79 12.72
C ARG A 113 -9.01 -11.63 13.30
N GLY A 114 -9.73 -12.35 12.44
CA GLY A 114 -10.74 -13.33 12.81
C GLY A 114 -10.13 -14.58 13.43
N ALA A 115 -10.97 -15.42 14.05
CA ALA A 115 -10.56 -16.67 14.68
C ALA A 115 -10.02 -17.70 13.66
N ASP A 116 -10.48 -17.62 12.42
CA ASP A 116 -9.97 -18.36 11.26
C ASP A 116 -8.61 -17.83 10.74
N GLY A 117 -8.10 -16.78 11.38
CA GLY A 117 -6.87 -16.06 11.07
C GLY A 117 -6.95 -15.15 9.85
N ALA A 118 -8.13 -14.97 9.25
CA ALA A 118 -8.33 -14.02 8.16
C ALA A 118 -8.27 -12.60 8.73
N VAL A 119 -7.92 -11.63 7.90
CA VAL A 119 -7.81 -10.23 8.34
C VAL A 119 -8.83 -9.40 7.62
N ASP A 120 -9.72 -8.78 8.38
CA ASP A 120 -10.70 -7.83 7.88
C ASP A 120 -10.12 -6.43 7.85
N ALA A 121 -10.77 -5.54 7.09
CA ALA A 121 -10.39 -4.14 7.08
C ALA A 121 -11.59 -3.23 6.88
N THR A 122 -11.67 -2.20 7.70
CA THR A 122 -12.58 -1.06 7.50
C THR A 122 -11.77 0.16 7.14
N ARG A 123 -12.14 0.84 6.06
CA ARG A 123 -11.51 2.09 5.63
C ARG A 123 -12.52 3.22 5.65
N VAL A 124 -12.25 4.27 6.43
CA VAL A 124 -13.03 5.51 6.41
C VAL A 124 -12.26 6.58 5.63
N GLY A 125 -12.87 7.11 4.57
CA GLY A 125 -12.30 8.17 3.74
C GLY A 125 -12.58 9.58 4.29
N ARG A 126 -11.92 10.57 3.69
CA ARG A 126 -11.96 12.01 4.07
C ARG A 126 -13.34 12.68 4.16
N LYS A 127 -14.38 12.04 3.64
CA LYS A 127 -15.77 12.52 3.65
C LYS A 127 -16.71 11.51 4.33
N GLY A 128 -16.19 10.68 5.23
CA GLY A 128 -16.96 9.60 5.87
C GLY A 128 -17.28 8.42 4.95
N ALA A 129 -16.77 8.38 3.72
CA ALA A 129 -16.98 7.27 2.80
C ALA A 129 -16.34 5.99 3.35
N VAL A 130 -17.17 5.01 3.72
CA VAL A 130 -16.71 3.74 4.33
C VAL A 130 -16.54 2.66 3.27
N THR A 131 -15.50 1.86 3.38
CA THR A 131 -15.34 0.61 2.64
C THR A 131 -14.97 -0.49 3.61
N THR A 132 -15.72 -1.57 3.63
CA THR A 132 -15.39 -2.75 4.44
C THR A 132 -14.88 -3.86 3.53
N VAL A 133 -13.93 -4.62 4.05
CA VAL A 133 -13.43 -5.84 3.45
C VAL A 133 -13.47 -6.91 4.51
N ASP A 134 -14.37 -7.86 4.32
CA ASP A 134 -14.54 -9.05 5.15
C ASP A 134 -13.84 -10.22 4.43
N ARG A 135 -13.13 -11.05 5.17
CA ARG A 135 -12.47 -12.25 4.68
C ARG A 135 -12.74 -13.39 5.65
N SER A 136 -13.05 -14.54 5.08
CA SER A 136 -13.23 -15.78 5.84
C SER A 136 -12.44 -16.91 5.19
N ARG A 137 -11.93 -17.85 6.00
CA ARG A 137 -11.37 -19.11 5.51
C ARG A 137 -12.40 -20.23 5.64
N GLY A 138 -12.70 -20.87 4.52
CA GLY A 138 -13.49 -22.09 4.47
C GLY A 138 -12.76 -23.28 5.11
N ALA A 139 -13.51 -24.33 5.41
CA ALA A 139 -12.96 -25.59 5.94
C ALA A 139 -11.97 -26.27 4.95
N ASP A 140 -12.08 -25.95 3.67
CA ASP A 140 -11.21 -26.38 2.58
C ASP A 140 -9.91 -25.53 2.47
N GLY A 141 -9.73 -24.57 3.39
CA GLY A 141 -8.62 -23.64 3.44
C GLY A 141 -8.65 -22.56 2.35
N ALA A 142 -9.72 -22.46 1.56
CA ALA A 142 -9.92 -21.36 0.62
C ALA A 142 -10.25 -20.07 1.37
N LEU A 143 -9.81 -18.93 0.84
CA LEU A 143 -10.06 -17.62 1.44
C LEU A 143 -11.11 -16.88 0.62
N ASP A 144 -12.26 -16.61 1.22
CA ASP A 144 -13.34 -15.82 0.64
C ASP A 144 -13.15 -14.34 0.97
N LYS A 145 -13.86 -13.50 0.23
CA LYS A 145 -13.76 -12.06 0.40
C LYS A 145 -15.04 -11.35 -0.01
N THR A 146 -15.57 -10.53 0.89
CA THR A 146 -16.64 -9.58 0.59
C THR A 146 -16.12 -8.15 0.70
N VAL A 147 -16.46 -7.30 -0.26
CA VAL A 147 -16.14 -5.86 -0.24
C VAL A 147 -17.42 -5.07 -0.34
N VAL A 148 -17.69 -4.22 0.65
CA VAL A 148 -18.80 -3.26 0.59
C VAL A 148 -18.22 -1.87 0.35
N GLY A 149 -18.57 -1.27 -0.79
CA GLY A 149 -18.14 0.06 -1.16
C GLY A 149 -18.98 1.18 -0.52
N PRO A 150 -18.52 2.45 -0.59
CA PRO A 150 -19.18 3.57 0.09
C PRO A 150 -20.60 3.91 -0.38
N LYS A 151 -21.02 3.34 -1.51
CA LYS A 151 -22.36 3.52 -2.08
C LYS A 151 -23.22 2.25 -1.95
N GLY A 152 -22.86 1.34 -1.04
CA GLY A 152 -23.56 0.08 -0.82
C GLY A 152 -23.30 -1.01 -1.88
N GLY A 153 -22.48 -0.74 -2.89
CA GLY A 153 -22.11 -1.77 -3.88
C GLY A 153 -21.29 -2.89 -3.24
N VAL A 154 -21.75 -4.13 -3.37
CA VAL A 154 -21.12 -5.32 -2.78
C VAL A 154 -20.38 -6.12 -3.84
N THR A 155 -19.15 -6.54 -3.58
CA THR A 155 -18.45 -7.52 -4.41
C THR A 155 -18.07 -8.71 -3.55
N THR A 156 -18.52 -9.90 -3.92
CA THR A 156 -18.10 -11.16 -3.28
C THR A 156 -17.12 -11.88 -4.18
N VAL A 157 -16.17 -12.56 -3.55
CA VAL A 157 -15.26 -13.50 -4.19
C VAL A 157 -15.24 -14.74 -3.34
N ASP A 158 -15.93 -15.76 -3.82
CA ASP A 158 -16.06 -17.05 -3.16
C ASP A 158 -15.12 -18.02 -3.85
N ARG A 159 -14.38 -18.79 -3.07
CA ARG A 159 -13.40 -19.76 -3.52
C ARG A 159 -13.71 -21.09 -2.85
N SER A 160 -13.59 -22.15 -3.63
CA SER A 160 -13.71 -23.51 -3.13
C SER A 160 -12.59 -24.36 -3.69
N ARG A 161 -12.07 -25.28 -2.89
CA ARG A 161 -11.10 -26.29 -3.32
C ARG A 161 -11.84 -27.59 -3.57
N GLY A 162 -11.79 -28.06 -4.81
CA GLY A 162 -12.33 -29.36 -5.22
C GLY A 162 -11.54 -30.53 -4.61
N ALA A 163 -12.13 -31.73 -4.69
CA ALA A 163 -11.48 -32.96 -4.21
C ALA A 163 -10.18 -33.29 -4.98
N ASP A 164 -10.05 -32.79 -6.21
CA ASP A 164 -8.85 -32.87 -7.05
C ASP A 164 -7.78 -31.81 -6.70
N GLY A 165 -8.04 -31.00 -5.67
CA GLY A 165 -7.19 -29.91 -5.20
C GLY A 165 -7.20 -28.66 -6.08
N ALA A 166 -8.00 -28.63 -7.16
CA ALA A 166 -8.20 -27.45 -7.97
C ALA A 166 -8.98 -26.39 -7.19
N LEU A 167 -8.69 -25.10 -7.46
CA LEU A 167 -9.33 -23.99 -6.77
C LEU A 167 -10.27 -23.27 -7.72
N ASP A 168 -11.56 -23.32 -7.42
CA ASP A 168 -12.62 -22.62 -8.14
C ASP A 168 -12.80 -21.21 -7.60
N ARG A 169 -13.43 -20.35 -8.40
CA ARG A 169 -13.72 -18.98 -7.97
C ARG A 169 -14.99 -18.44 -8.62
N THR A 170 -15.91 -17.97 -7.79
CA THR A 170 -17.04 -17.15 -8.23
C THR A 170 -16.84 -15.70 -7.77
N VAL A 171 -17.12 -14.75 -8.65
CA VAL A 171 -17.09 -13.31 -8.36
C VAL A 171 -18.45 -12.73 -8.67
N VAL A 172 -19.12 -12.15 -7.68
CA VAL A 172 -20.34 -11.38 -7.88
C VAL A 172 -20.00 -9.90 -7.75
N GLY A 173 -20.29 -9.12 -8.79
CA GLY A 173 -20.04 -7.68 -8.82
C GLY A 173 -21.17 -6.85 -8.21
N PRO A 174 -20.96 -5.56 -7.97
CA PRO A 174 -21.89 -4.67 -7.26
C PRO A 174 -23.21 -4.39 -7.97
N LYS A 175 -23.36 -4.86 -9.21
CA LYS A 175 -24.59 -4.78 -10.00
C LYS A 175 -25.23 -6.14 -10.25
N GLY A 176 -24.71 -7.21 -9.63
CA GLY A 176 -25.21 -8.58 -9.79
C GLY A 176 -24.61 -9.37 -10.96
N GLY A 177 -23.64 -8.80 -11.70
CA GLY A 177 -22.90 -9.56 -12.72
C GLY A 177 -22.03 -10.63 -12.06
N VAL A 178 -22.04 -11.85 -12.60
CA VAL A 178 -21.33 -13.01 -12.04
C VAL A 178 -20.23 -13.47 -12.99
N THR A 179 -19.06 -13.81 -12.46
CA THR A 179 -18.00 -14.52 -13.18
C THR A 179 -17.58 -15.73 -12.39
N THR A 180 -17.79 -16.92 -12.95
CA THR A 180 -17.37 -18.19 -12.36
C THR A 180 -16.18 -18.73 -13.13
N VAL A 181 -15.18 -19.22 -12.41
CA VAL A 181 -14.00 -19.89 -12.94
C VAL A 181 -13.91 -21.25 -12.27
N ASP A 182 -14.27 -22.28 -13.01
CA ASP A 182 -14.21 -23.66 -12.57
C ASP A 182 -12.94 -24.31 -13.11
N ARG A 183 -12.22 -25.01 -12.26
CA ARG A 183 -10.97 -25.69 -12.60
C ARG A 183 -11.10 -27.15 -12.22
N SER A 184 -10.56 -28.01 -13.07
CA SER A 184 -10.40 -29.42 -12.74
C SER A 184 -9.01 -29.91 -13.09
N ARG A 185 -8.42 -30.72 -12.23
CA ARG A 185 -7.12 -31.34 -12.44
C ARG A 185 -7.32 -32.72 -13.04
N ASN A 186 -6.74 -32.92 -14.22
CA ASN A 186 -6.75 -34.19 -14.91
C ASN A 186 -5.72 -35.16 -14.27
N PRO A 187 -5.88 -36.49 -14.44
CA PRO A 187 -4.94 -37.48 -13.93
C PRO A 187 -3.51 -37.32 -14.47
N ASP A 188 -3.35 -36.75 -15.67
CA ASP A 188 -2.05 -36.42 -16.27
C ASP A 188 -1.39 -35.16 -15.68
N GLY A 189 -2.01 -34.55 -14.67
CA GLY A 189 -1.54 -33.35 -13.99
C GLY A 189 -1.92 -32.04 -14.68
N THR A 190 -2.53 -32.08 -15.87
CA THR A 190 -3.01 -30.88 -16.56
C THR A 190 -4.23 -30.28 -15.87
N LEU A 191 -4.51 -29.00 -16.14
CA LEU A 191 -5.63 -28.27 -15.55
C LEU A 191 -6.58 -27.80 -16.66
N ASN A 192 -7.84 -28.21 -16.56
CA ASN A 192 -8.91 -27.61 -17.34
C ASN A 192 -9.40 -26.35 -16.63
N THR A 193 -9.87 -25.37 -17.40
CA THR A 193 -10.45 -24.14 -16.85
C THR A 193 -11.62 -23.70 -17.71
N THR A 194 -12.78 -23.55 -17.08
CA THR A 194 -13.99 -23.02 -17.69
C THR A 194 -14.29 -21.66 -17.07
N VAL A 195 -14.55 -20.65 -17.90
CA VAL A 195 -14.91 -19.30 -17.44
C VAL A 195 -16.29 -18.95 -17.94
N THR A 196 -17.22 -18.79 -17.01
CA THR A 196 -18.61 -18.41 -17.29
C THR A 196 -18.83 -16.97 -16.82
N ARG A 197 -19.46 -16.14 -17.67
CA ARG A 197 -19.78 -14.74 -17.34
C ARG A 197 -21.26 -14.47 -17.56
N THR A 198 -21.94 -14.09 -16.49
CA THR A 198 -23.34 -13.69 -16.51
C THR A 198 -23.41 -12.18 -16.31
N PRO A 199 -23.88 -11.39 -17.28
CA PRO A 199 -24.04 -9.96 -17.10
C PRO A 199 -25.13 -9.65 -16.05
N PRO A 200 -25.12 -8.47 -15.43
CA PRO A 200 -26.19 -8.04 -14.55
C PRO A 200 -27.53 -7.98 -15.30
N ALA A 201 -28.64 -8.27 -14.59
CA ALA A 201 -29.97 -8.01 -15.13
C ALA A 201 -30.13 -6.52 -15.45
N LYS A 202 -30.77 -6.21 -16.59
CA LYS A 202 -30.99 -4.84 -17.05
C LYS A 202 -32.12 -4.17 -16.29
#